data_AF-A0A812VIE3-F1
#
_entry.id   AF-A0A812VIE3-F1
#
_cell.length_a   1.000
_cell.length_b   1.000
_cell.length_c   1.000
_cell.angle_alpha   90.00
_cell.angle_beta   90.00
_cell.angle_gamma   90.00
#
_symmetry.space_group_name_H-M   'P 1'
#
loop_
_entity.id
_entity.type
_entity.pdbx_description
1 polymer ?
#
loop_
_entity_poly.entity_id
_entity_poly.type
_entity_poly.pdbx_seq_one_letter_code
_entity_poly.pdbx_strand_id
1 'polypeptide(L)'
;MIHVSKMSGEEFATIGTEEVADVRRLKRLLRNRYSIPLSLQQLLHNGRSLEDDNVLNAPIDLQLVLLPVSTDFQRFESSDELVEACKHGLIEVARMLVDAGADKDHLDDYGRNALCCAALCGHVEVARLLLEAGADLSRQLYDNAAS
;
A
#
# COMPACT_ATOMS: atom_id res chain seq x y z
N MET A 1 -24.53 1.00 -8.34
CA MET A 1 -23.34 1.81 -8.00
C MET A 1 -22.86 1.40 -6.63
N ILE A 2 -21.55 1.23 -6.49
CA ILE A 2 -20.87 1.01 -5.21
C ILE A 2 -20.38 2.39 -4.76
N HIS A 3 -20.85 2.87 -3.62
CA HIS A 3 -20.41 4.13 -3.03
C HIS A 3 -19.38 3.82 -1.95
N VAL A 4 -18.21 4.44 -2.04
CA VAL A 4 -17.15 4.34 -1.03
C VAL A 4 -17.03 5.71 -0.38
N SER A 5 -17.13 5.76 0.94
CA SER A 5 -17.02 6.97 1.76
C SER A 5 -15.92 6.83 2.80
N LYS A 6 -15.33 7.94 3.24
CA LYS A 6 -14.45 7.96 4.41
C LYS A 6 -15.26 7.82 5.68
N MET A 7 -14.62 7.49 6.80
CA MET A 7 -15.28 7.44 8.12
C MET A 7 -15.87 8.78 8.57
N SER A 8 -15.42 9.89 7.98
CA SER A 8 -16.00 11.23 8.16
C SER A 8 -17.36 11.42 7.49
N GLY A 9 -17.80 10.49 6.64
CA GLY A 9 -19.00 10.60 5.80
C GLY A 9 -18.76 11.31 4.47
N GLU A 10 -17.53 11.78 4.20
CA GLU A 10 -17.14 12.35 2.90
C GLU A 10 -17.14 11.26 1.83
N GLU A 11 -17.81 11.50 0.69
CA GLU A 11 -17.76 10.60 -0.45
C GLU A 11 -16.32 10.52 -0.99
N PHE A 12 -15.80 9.31 -1.10
CA PHE A 12 -14.44 9.05 -1.58
C PHE A 12 -14.43 8.63 -3.05
N ALA A 13 -15.29 7.68 -3.43
CA ALA A 13 -15.39 7.18 -4.79
C ALA A 13 -16.77 6.58 -5.07
N THR A 14 -17.25 6.73 -6.31
CA THR A 14 -18.44 6.04 -6.81
C THR A 14 -18.05 5.19 -8.01
N ILE A 15 -18.33 3.89 -7.95
CA ILE A 15 -17.83 2.86 -8.88
C ILE A 15 -19.00 2.05 -9.43
N GLY A 16 -18.96 1.71 -10.72
CA GLY A 16 -19.94 0.82 -11.34
C GLY A 16 -19.89 -0.59 -10.75
N THR A 17 -21.05 -1.21 -10.52
CA THR A 17 -21.15 -2.61 -10.06
C THR A 17 -20.60 -3.61 -11.09
N GLU A 18 -20.49 -3.19 -12.34
CA GLU A 18 -19.93 -3.90 -13.47
C GLU A 18 -18.39 -3.79 -13.55
N GLU A 19 -17.79 -2.78 -12.92
CA GLU A 19 -16.34 -2.58 -12.92
C GLU A 19 -15.63 -3.52 -11.94
N VAL A 20 -16.33 -3.91 -10.87
CA VAL A 20 -15.74 -4.59 -9.72
C VAL A 20 -16.61 -5.75 -9.27
N ALA A 21 -16.07 -6.97 -9.38
CA ALA A 21 -16.79 -8.20 -9.03
C ALA A 21 -16.78 -8.49 -7.52
N ASP A 22 -15.70 -8.15 -6.83
CA ASP A 22 -15.42 -8.51 -5.45
C ASP A 22 -14.60 -7.43 -4.73
N VAL A 23 -14.51 -7.56 -3.41
CA VAL A 23 -13.75 -6.64 -2.54
C VAL A 23 -12.27 -6.61 -2.91
N ARG A 24 -11.67 -7.73 -3.30
CA ARG A 24 -10.27 -7.78 -3.74
C ARG A 24 -10.01 -6.87 -4.94
N ARG A 25 -10.87 -6.93 -5.96
CA ARG A 25 -10.81 -6.05 -7.13
C ARG A 25 -11.08 -4.60 -6.75
N LEU A 26 -12.01 -4.35 -5.83
CA LEU A 26 -12.26 -3.01 -5.32
C LEU A 26 -10.99 -2.42 -4.71
N LYS A 27 -10.36 -3.16 -3.79
CA LYS A 27 -9.15 -2.70 -3.12
C LYS A 27 -8.01 -2.40 -4.11
N ARG A 28 -7.83 -3.26 -5.12
CA ARG A 28 -6.85 -3.03 -6.20
C ARG A 28 -7.18 -1.80 -7.05
N LEU A 29 -8.46 -1.57 -7.35
CA LEU A 29 -8.91 -0.37 -8.06
C LEU A 29 -8.59 0.86 -7.21
N LEU A 30 -8.90 0.83 -5.92
CA LEU A 30 -8.60 1.94 -5.01
C LEU A 30 -7.09 2.22 -4.94
N ARG A 31 -6.27 1.17 -4.92
CA ARG A 31 -4.80 1.28 -5.01
C ARG A 31 -4.35 1.95 -6.29
N ASN A 32 -4.80 1.45 -7.44
CA ASN A 32 -4.28 1.92 -8.73
C ASN A 32 -4.80 3.32 -9.10
N ARG A 33 -6.03 3.66 -8.70
CA ARG A 33 -6.70 4.90 -9.08
C ARG A 33 -6.47 6.04 -8.09
N TYR A 34 -6.35 5.73 -6.81
CA TYR A 34 -6.21 6.73 -5.74
C TYR A 34 -4.90 6.59 -4.95
N SER A 35 -3.99 5.73 -5.40
CA SER A 35 -2.67 5.53 -4.78
C SER A 35 -2.75 5.16 -3.30
N ILE A 36 -3.80 4.43 -2.89
CA ILE A 36 -3.93 3.95 -1.50
C ILE A 36 -3.32 2.55 -1.39
N PRO A 37 -2.37 2.28 -0.48
CA PRO A 37 -1.77 0.95 -0.37
C PRO A 37 -2.81 -0.12 0.00
N LEU A 38 -2.75 -1.29 -0.62
CA LEU A 38 -3.75 -2.36 -0.46
C LEU A 38 -3.81 -2.85 0.99
N SER A 39 -2.63 -3.04 1.59
CA SER A 39 -2.40 -3.49 2.96
C SER A 39 -3.04 -2.60 4.03
N LEU A 40 -3.28 -1.31 3.72
CA LEU A 40 -3.89 -0.37 4.65
C LEU A 40 -5.40 -0.26 4.47
N GLN A 41 -5.96 -0.77 3.37
CA GLN A 41 -7.38 -0.60 3.04
C GLN A 41 -8.26 -1.60 3.80
N GLN A 42 -9.05 -1.08 4.74
CA GLN A 42 -10.15 -1.80 5.36
C GLN A 42 -11.48 -1.26 4.82
N LEU A 43 -12.23 -2.11 4.12
CA LEU A 43 -13.59 -1.79 3.67
C LEU A 43 -14.59 -2.35 4.68
N LEU A 44 -15.57 -1.53 5.03
CA LEU A 44 -16.67 -1.91 5.90
C LEU A 44 -18.02 -1.69 5.25
N HIS A 45 -18.95 -2.59 5.50
CA HIS A 45 -20.37 -2.41 5.19
C HIS A 45 -21.18 -2.47 6.48
N ASN A 46 -21.93 -1.41 6.79
CA ASN A 46 -22.70 -1.29 8.04
C ASN A 46 -21.85 -1.59 9.30
N GLY A 47 -20.61 -1.09 9.31
CA GLY A 47 -19.65 -1.30 10.40
C GLY A 47 -19.01 -2.69 10.47
N ARG A 48 -19.28 -3.58 9.52
CA ARG A 48 -18.66 -4.91 9.45
C ARG A 48 -17.55 -4.93 8.42
N SER A 49 -16.39 -5.44 8.81
CA SER A 49 -15.25 -5.69 7.91
C SER A 49 -15.66 -6.62 6.79
N LEU A 50 -15.32 -6.26 5.55
CA LEU A 50 -15.44 -7.12 4.39
C LEU A 50 -14.13 -7.85 4.11
N GLU A 51 -14.26 -9.14 3.82
CA GLU A 51 -13.21 -10.01 3.33
C GLU A 51 -13.06 -9.88 1.81
N ASP A 52 -11.88 -10.23 1.30
CA ASP A 52 -11.51 -10.08 -0.11
C ASP A 52 -12.43 -10.85 -1.07
N ASP A 53 -12.99 -11.97 -0.63
CA ASP A 53 -13.86 -12.84 -1.44
C ASP A 53 -15.34 -12.41 -1.40
N ASN A 54 -15.69 -11.34 -0.67
CA ASN A 54 -17.05 -10.83 -0.68
C ASN A 54 -17.41 -10.23 -2.05
N VAL A 55 -18.56 -10.64 -2.58
CA VAL A 55 -19.06 -10.24 -3.91
C VAL A 55 -19.73 -8.86 -3.85
N LEU A 56 -19.46 -8.02 -4.86
CA LEU A 56 -19.99 -6.65 -4.97
C LEU A 56 -20.88 -6.49 -6.22
N ASN A 57 -21.87 -7.37 -6.37
CA ASN A 57 -22.75 -7.41 -7.56
C ASN A 57 -24.06 -6.63 -7.39
N ALA A 58 -24.21 -5.88 -6.30
CA ALA A 58 -25.38 -5.07 -6.00
C ALA A 58 -24.96 -3.68 -5.51
N PRO A 59 -25.82 -2.66 -5.63
CA PRO A 59 -25.56 -1.36 -5.04
C PRO A 59 -25.31 -1.48 -3.54
N ILE A 60 -24.21 -0.90 -3.07
CA ILE A 60 -23.76 -1.03 -1.69
C ILE A 60 -22.96 0.21 -1.27
N ASP A 61 -23.24 0.67 -0.05
CA ASP A 61 -22.48 1.75 0.58
C ASP A 61 -21.39 1.13 1.47
N LEU A 62 -20.16 1.56 1.22
CA LEU A 62 -18.94 1.11 1.87
C LEU A 62 -18.25 2.26 2.57
N GLN A 63 -17.62 1.95 3.69
CA GLN A 63 -16.73 2.84 4.42
C GLN A 63 -15.30 2.36 4.23
N LEU A 64 -14.43 3.23 3.74
CA LEU A 64 -12.99 3.01 3.67
C LEU A 64 -12.34 3.55 4.94
N VAL A 65 -11.61 2.68 5.63
CA VAL A 65 -10.79 2.99 6.79
C VAL A 65 -9.35 2.60 6.46
N LEU A 66 -8.41 3.52 6.72
CA LEU A 66 -6.98 3.23 6.64
C LEU A 66 -6.51 2.77 8.02
N LEU A 67 -6.02 1.54 8.11
CA LEU A 67 -5.50 0.98 9.36
C LEU A 67 -3.98 1.05 9.39
N PRO A 68 -3.36 1.34 10.55
CA PRO A 68 -1.93 1.17 10.73
C PRO A 68 -1.56 -0.32 10.64
N VAL A 69 -0.33 -0.61 10.20
CA VAL A 69 0.20 -1.96 10.13
C VAL A 69 0.29 -2.52 11.56
N SER A 70 -0.66 -3.37 11.93
CA SER A 70 -0.84 -3.80 13.32
C SER A 70 -0.51 -5.28 13.54
N THR A 71 -0.28 -6.02 12.46
CA THR A 71 0.00 -7.46 12.49
C THR A 71 1.24 -7.79 11.66
N ASP A 72 1.98 -8.82 12.05
CA ASP A 72 3.16 -9.27 11.31
C ASP A 72 2.82 -9.66 9.86
N PHE A 73 1.62 -10.19 9.63
CA PHE A 73 1.14 -10.53 8.29
C PHE A 73 0.92 -9.28 7.42
N GLN A 74 0.28 -8.24 7.95
CA GLN A 74 0.15 -6.95 7.25
C GLN A 74 1.51 -6.27 7.06
N ARG A 75 2.44 -6.49 7.98
CA ARG A 75 3.79 -5.93 7.90
C ARG A 75 4.53 -6.47 6.70
N PHE A 76 4.45 -7.77 6.42
CA PHE A 76 5.04 -8.36 5.22
C PHE A 76 4.49 -7.73 3.93
N GLU A 77 3.16 -7.75 3.73
CA GLU A 77 2.51 -7.18 2.54
C GLU A 77 2.78 -5.67 2.37
N SER A 78 2.73 -4.91 3.46
CA SER A 78 3.03 -3.47 3.43
C SER A 78 4.49 -3.17 3.07
N SER A 79 5.41 -4.08 3.37
CA SER A 79 6.83 -3.92 3.08
C SER A 79 7.14 -4.23 1.62
N ASP A 80 6.51 -5.27 1.07
CA ASP A 80 6.53 -5.55 -0.38
C ASP A 80 5.94 -4.37 -1.18
N GLU A 81 4.79 -3.86 -0.73
CA GLU A 81 4.19 -2.67 -1.34
C GLU A 81 5.08 -1.43 -1.23
N LEU A 82 5.85 -1.29 -0.14
CA LEU A 82 6.77 -0.17 0.04
C LEU A 82 7.93 -0.25 -0.95
N VAL A 83 8.53 -1.44 -1.11
CA VAL A 83 9.56 -1.67 -2.13
C VAL A 83 9.02 -1.30 -3.51
N GLU A 84 7.82 -1.75 -3.85
CA GLU A 84 7.21 -1.50 -5.16
C GLU A 84 6.92 -0.01 -5.39
N ALA A 85 6.39 0.69 -4.37
CA ALA A 85 6.20 2.14 -4.42
C ALA A 85 7.52 2.88 -4.65
N CYS A 86 8.59 2.41 -4.02
CA CYS A 86 9.92 3.01 -4.14
C CYS A 86 10.56 2.75 -5.50
N LYS A 87 10.38 1.57 -6.10
CA LYS A 87 10.79 1.26 -7.48
C LYS A 87 10.13 2.17 -8.52
N HIS A 88 8.90 2.61 -8.26
CA HIS A 88 8.11 3.44 -9.18
C HIS A 88 8.10 4.93 -8.83
N GLY A 89 8.78 5.34 -7.76
CA GLY A 89 8.86 6.75 -7.36
C GLY A 89 7.57 7.32 -6.77
N LEU A 90 6.69 6.46 -6.23
CA LEU A 90 5.38 6.86 -5.68
C LEU A 90 5.54 7.43 -4.26
N ILE A 91 5.98 8.69 -4.16
CA ILE A 91 6.35 9.35 -2.89
C ILE A 91 5.23 9.33 -1.83
N GLU A 92 3.99 9.63 -2.22
CA GLU A 92 2.85 9.67 -1.29
C GLU A 92 2.50 8.26 -0.78
N VAL A 93 2.61 7.25 -1.64
CA VAL A 93 2.39 5.84 -1.27
C VAL A 93 3.47 5.38 -0.29
N ALA A 94 4.74 5.67 -0.61
CA ALA A 94 5.87 5.35 0.26
C ALA A 94 5.72 6.03 1.62
N ARG A 95 5.31 7.30 1.67
CA ARG A 95 5.01 8.02 2.91
C ARG A 95 3.94 7.32 3.73
N MET A 96 2.79 7.02 3.13
CA MET A 96 1.70 6.33 3.83
C MET A 96 2.13 5.00 4.42
N LEU A 97 2.90 4.20 3.68
CA LEU A 97 3.38 2.89 4.13
C LEU A 97 4.40 3.02 5.28
N VAL A 98 5.34 3.95 5.18
CA VAL A 98 6.31 4.24 6.25
C VAL A 98 5.60 4.73 7.52
N ASP A 99 4.68 5.68 7.39
CA ASP A 99 3.90 6.22 8.51
C ASP A 99 3.01 5.15 9.15
N ALA A 100 2.53 4.19 8.36
CA ALA A 100 1.75 3.06 8.84
C ALA A 100 2.60 1.97 9.52
N GLY A 101 3.94 2.03 9.45
CA GLY A 101 4.84 1.09 10.11
C GLY A 101 5.32 -0.08 9.24
N ALA A 102 5.27 0.06 7.91
CA ALA A 102 5.90 -0.89 7.00
C ALA A 102 7.40 -1.04 7.31
N ASP A 103 7.95 -2.24 7.13
CA ASP A 103 9.38 -2.48 7.35
C ASP A 103 10.20 -1.93 6.19
N LYS A 104 10.72 -0.71 6.37
CA LYS A 104 11.59 -0.03 5.41
C LYS A 104 12.88 -0.78 5.06
N ASP A 105 13.30 -1.72 5.90
CA ASP A 105 14.50 -2.52 5.72
C ASP A 105 14.21 -3.92 5.18
N HIS A 106 12.95 -4.22 4.88
CA HIS A 106 12.54 -5.45 4.22
C HIS A 106 13.26 -5.60 2.87
N LEU A 107 13.64 -6.84 2.56
CA LEU A 107 14.37 -7.16 1.35
C LEU A 107 13.45 -7.84 0.35
N ASP A 108 13.47 -7.33 -0.88
CA ASP A 108 12.79 -7.97 -2.00
C ASP A 108 13.45 -9.31 -2.39
N ASP A 109 12.86 -10.02 -3.35
CA ASP A 109 13.40 -11.30 -3.85
C ASP A 109 14.84 -11.20 -4.42
N TYR A 110 15.30 -9.98 -4.71
CA TYR A 110 16.66 -9.69 -5.16
C TYR A 110 17.57 -9.22 -4.03
N GLY A 111 17.13 -9.32 -2.78
CA GLY A 111 17.90 -8.94 -1.61
C GLY A 111 18.10 -7.43 -1.45
N ARG A 112 17.24 -6.60 -2.06
CA ARG A 112 17.34 -5.13 -2.01
C ARG A 112 16.26 -4.56 -1.11
N ASN A 113 16.62 -3.59 -0.28
CA ASN A 113 15.62 -2.83 0.47
C ASN A 113 14.98 -1.72 -0.38
N ALA A 114 13.94 -1.10 0.17
CA ALA A 114 13.20 -0.01 -0.48
C ALA A 114 14.10 1.17 -0.91
N LEU A 115 15.11 1.50 -0.10
CA LEU A 115 16.05 2.60 -0.38
C LEU A 115 16.95 2.27 -1.57
N CYS A 116 17.51 1.05 -1.62
CA CYS A 116 18.28 0.55 -2.75
C CYS A 116 17.47 0.61 -4.04
N CYS A 117 16.20 0.18 -3.99
CA CYS A 117 15.31 0.26 -5.15
C CYS A 117 15.04 1.69 -5.61
N ALA A 118 14.71 2.62 -4.69
CA ALA A 118 14.52 4.02 -5.03
C ALA A 118 15.78 4.65 -5.65
N ALA A 119 16.96 4.34 -5.10
CA ALA A 119 18.24 4.86 -5.58
C ALA A 119 18.60 4.31 -6.97
N LEU A 120 18.44 3.00 -7.20
CA LEU A 120 18.69 2.37 -8.50
C LEU A 120 17.79 2.93 -9.61
N CYS A 121 16.55 3.26 -9.28
CA CYS A 121 15.59 3.86 -10.20
C CYS A 121 15.70 5.40 -10.33
N GLY A 122 16.59 6.03 -9.54
CA GLY A 122 16.81 7.49 -9.59
C GLY A 122 15.75 8.34 -8.89
N HIS A 123 14.93 7.75 -8.01
CA HIS A 123 13.85 8.44 -7.30
C HIS A 123 14.36 9.15 -6.03
N VAL A 124 15.05 10.29 -6.24
CA VAL A 124 15.75 11.04 -5.19
C VAL A 124 14.85 11.43 -4.01
N GLU A 125 13.63 11.92 -4.27
CA GLU A 125 12.73 12.35 -3.19
C GLU A 125 12.22 11.16 -2.35
N VAL A 126 12.02 10.00 -2.97
CA VAL A 126 11.64 8.79 -2.23
C VAL A 126 12.81 8.27 -1.40
N ALA A 127 14.03 8.29 -1.95
CA ALA A 127 15.23 7.93 -1.21
C ALA A 127 15.45 8.87 -0.01
N ARG A 128 15.22 10.18 -0.16
CA ARG A 128 15.26 11.14 0.94
C ARG A 128 14.25 10.80 2.04
N LEU A 129 13.00 10.54 1.67
CA LEU A 129 11.96 10.15 2.62
C LEU A 129 12.35 8.92 3.43
N LEU A 130 12.90 7.89 2.77
CA LEU A 130 13.35 6.67 3.44
C LEU A 130 14.52 6.92 4.39
N LEU A 131 15.47 7.77 4.01
CA LEU A 131 16.59 8.18 4.87
C LEU A 131 16.12 8.97 6.09
N GLU A 132 15.17 9.88 5.92
CA GLU A 132 14.53 10.62 7.02
C GLU A 132 13.78 9.67 7.97
N ALA A 133 13.19 8.60 7.44
CA ALA A 133 12.58 7.53 8.23
C ALA A 133 13.59 6.56 8.86
N GLY A 134 14.89 6.76 8.62
CA GLY A 134 16.00 5.98 9.19
C GLY A 134 16.25 4.64 8.51
N ALA A 135 15.91 4.49 7.22
CA ALA A 135 16.17 3.27 6.46
C ALA A 135 17.69 2.99 6.38
N ASP A 136 18.09 1.74 6.58
CA ASP A 136 19.49 1.36 6.60
C ASP A 136 20.01 1.08 5.19
N LEU A 137 20.95 1.89 4.71
CA LEU A 137 21.59 1.70 3.41
C LEU A 137 22.42 0.42 3.32
N SER A 138 22.89 -0.11 4.46
CA SER A 138 23.75 -1.30 4.52
C SER A 138 22.97 -2.62 4.50
N ARG A 139 21.65 -2.57 4.74
CA ARG A 139 20.78 -3.75 4.67
C ARG A 139 20.43 -4.11 3.22
N GLN A 140 21.35 -4.79 2.55
CA GLN A 140 21.10 -5.49 1.29
C GLN A 140 21.94 -6.78 1.25
N LEU A 141 21.41 -7.86 0.67
CA LEU A 141 22.09 -9.17 0.68
C LEU A 141 23.22 -9.28 -0.35
N TYR A 142 23.10 -8.57 -1.47
CA TYR A 142 24.19 -8.50 -2.45
C TYR A 142 24.99 -7.24 -2.20
N ASP A 143 25.93 -7.39 -1.26
CA ASP A 143 27.05 -6.49 -1.14
C ASP A 143 27.75 -6.48 -2.51
N ASN A 144 27.88 -5.31 -3.13
CA ASN A 144 28.93 -5.11 -4.12
C ASN A 144 30.24 -5.09 -3.35
N ALA A 145 30.64 -6.24 -2.80
CA ALA A 145 32.01 -6.53 -2.51
C ALA A 145 32.72 -6.44 -3.86
N ALA A 146 33.34 -5.28 -4.10
CA ALA A 146 34.49 -5.21 -4.97
C ALA A 146 35.41 -6.39 -4.61
N SER A 147 35.48 -7.38 -5.49
CA SER A 147 36.48 -8.44 -5.50
C SER A 147 36.68 -8.89 -6.93
#